data_AF-A0A2J4YY02-F1
#
_entry.id   AF-A0A2J4YY02-F1
#
_cell.length_a   1.000
_cell.length_b   1.000
_cell.length_c   1.000
_cell.angle_alpha   90.00
_cell.angle_beta   90.00
_cell.angle_gamma   90.00
#
_symmetry.space_group_name_H-M   'P 1'
#
loop_
_entity.id
_entity.type
_entity.pdbx_description
1 polymer ?
#
loop_
_entity_poly.entity_id
_entity_poly.type
_entity_poly.pdbx_seq_one_letter_code
_entity_poly.pdbx_strand_id
1 'polypeptide(L)'
;RLIAQRRNRLIVPGEPHVGNVLYQGALRGGARALGQNIGQLSVGYRADLVVLDRQNPFIASAEDQMLLNRWIFACSSNPITAVMTGGRWVIEDGHHHKEESVSQAFIQVMKDLAA
;
A
#
# COMPACT_ATOMS: atom_id res chain seq x y z
N ARG A 1 -24.32 7.32 22.81
CA ARG A 1 -23.40 6.53 23.68
C ARG A 1 -22.65 5.52 22.80
N LEU A 2 -21.32 5.49 22.80
CA LEU A 2 -20.57 4.45 22.09
C LEU A 2 -20.77 3.10 22.80
N ILE A 3 -21.35 2.12 22.10
CA ILE A 3 -21.77 0.84 22.70
C ILE A 3 -20.57 0.05 23.22
N ALA A 4 -19.44 0.09 22.51
CA ALA A 4 -18.26 -0.72 22.84
C ALA A 4 -17.18 0.02 23.64
N GLN A 5 -17.26 1.35 23.79
CA GLN A 5 -16.24 2.20 24.45
C GLN A 5 -14.78 1.88 24.10
N ARG A 6 -14.50 1.43 22.88
CA ARG A 6 -13.17 1.06 22.38
C ARG A 6 -12.90 1.86 21.12
N ARG A 7 -11.70 2.47 21.02
CA ARG A 7 -11.26 3.21 19.84
C ARG A 7 -10.68 2.28 18.76
N ASN A 8 -9.81 1.35 19.16
CA ASN A 8 -9.18 0.39 18.25
C ASN A 8 -9.77 -1.01 18.47
N ARG A 9 -10.56 -1.51 17.50
CA ARG A 9 -11.18 -2.84 17.55
C ARG A 9 -10.51 -3.89 16.67
N LEU A 10 -9.69 -3.44 15.72
CA LEU A 10 -8.95 -4.31 14.80
C LEU A 10 -7.51 -4.47 15.29
N ILE A 11 -7.38 -4.92 16.55
CA ILE A 11 -6.11 -5.29 17.17
C ILE A 11 -6.13 -6.78 17.47
N VAL A 12 -4.96 -7.39 17.52
CA VAL A 12 -4.79 -8.79 17.94
C VAL A 12 -3.88 -8.85 19.16
N PRO A 13 -3.94 -9.90 20.00
CA PRO A 13 -3.02 -10.04 21.12
C PRO A 13 -1.56 -9.93 20.68
N GLY A 14 -0.78 -9.08 21.34
CA GLY A 14 0.64 -8.85 21.01
C GLY A 14 0.91 -7.84 19.90
N GLU A 15 -0.11 -7.33 19.20
CA GLU A 15 0.06 -6.28 18.18
C GLU A 15 -1.02 -5.18 18.37
N PRO A 16 -0.71 -4.10 19.11
CA PRO A 16 -1.64 -3.01 19.37
C PRO A 16 -1.78 -2.05 18.18
N HIS A 17 -0.89 -2.12 17.18
CA HIS A 17 -0.84 -1.20 16.06
C HIS A 17 -1.78 -1.64 14.94
N VAL A 18 -2.93 -0.96 14.81
CA VAL A 18 -3.99 -1.32 13.85
C VAL A 18 -3.47 -1.38 12.40
N GLY A 19 -2.60 -0.44 12.01
CA GLY A 19 -2.00 -0.44 10.68
C GLY A 19 -1.27 -1.75 10.35
N ASN A 20 -0.54 -2.32 11.31
CA ASN A 20 0.19 -3.58 11.15
C ASN A 20 -0.78 -4.75 10.96
N VAL A 21 -1.82 -4.80 11.80
CA VAL A 21 -2.84 -5.86 11.73
C VAL A 21 -3.54 -5.88 10.37
N LEU A 22 -3.96 -4.71 9.90
CA LEU A 22 -4.62 -4.57 8.61
C LEU A 22 -3.71 -4.93 7.45
N TYR A 23 -2.50 -4.36 7.41
CA TYR A 23 -1.56 -4.56 6.31
C TYR A 23 -1.12 -6.02 6.20
N GLN A 24 -0.68 -6.62 7.31
CA GLN A 24 -0.28 -8.03 7.33
C GLN A 24 -1.46 -8.97 7.06
N GLY A 25 -2.65 -8.64 7.55
CA GLY A 25 -3.87 -9.38 7.27
C GLY A 25 -4.19 -9.40 5.78
N ALA A 26 -4.14 -8.23 5.13
CA ALA A 26 -4.36 -8.08 3.70
C ALA A 26 -3.31 -8.82 2.87
N LEU A 27 -2.03 -8.74 3.22
CA LEU A 27 -0.95 -9.47 2.53
C LEU A 27 -1.17 -11.00 2.61
N ARG A 28 -1.43 -11.54 3.80
CA ARG A 28 -1.67 -12.98 3.98
C ARG A 28 -2.93 -13.46 3.26
N GLY A 29 -4.02 -12.71 3.38
CA GLY A 29 -5.30 -13.03 2.73
C GLY A 29 -5.21 -12.95 1.21
N GLY A 30 -4.59 -11.89 0.69
CA GLY A 30 -4.41 -11.66 -0.74
C GLY A 30 -3.49 -12.69 -1.40
N ALA A 31 -2.35 -13.00 -0.79
CA ALA A 31 -1.44 -14.04 -1.29
C ALA A 31 -2.15 -15.40 -1.39
N ARG A 32 -2.95 -15.75 -0.38
CA ARG A 32 -3.77 -16.98 -0.39
C ARG A 32 -4.82 -16.94 -1.50
N ALA A 33 -5.56 -15.84 -1.62
CA ALA A 33 -6.64 -15.71 -2.60
C ALA A 33 -6.12 -15.79 -4.05
N LEU A 34 -4.95 -15.21 -4.31
CA LEU A 34 -4.32 -15.21 -5.63
C LEU A 34 -3.53 -16.50 -5.93
N GLY A 35 -3.21 -17.31 -4.91
CA GLY A 35 -2.39 -18.51 -5.07
C GLY A 35 -0.97 -18.22 -5.56
N GLN A 36 -0.43 -17.04 -5.23
CA GLN A 36 0.90 -16.61 -5.67
C GLN A 36 1.84 -16.50 -4.48
N ASN A 37 3.13 -16.80 -4.68
CA ASN A 37 4.19 -16.58 -3.69
C ASN A 37 4.51 -15.09 -3.58
N ILE A 38 3.60 -14.31 -3.01
CA ILE A 38 3.69 -12.85 -2.85
C ILE A 38 3.36 -12.45 -1.41
N GLY A 39 3.46 -11.15 -1.12
CA GLY A 39 3.03 -10.56 0.14
C GLY A 39 3.99 -10.78 1.31
N GLN A 40 5.21 -11.23 1.04
CA GLN A 40 6.29 -11.37 2.02
C GLN A 40 7.65 -11.06 1.38
N LEU A 41 8.55 -10.45 2.14
CA LEU A 41 9.95 -10.26 1.77
C LEU A 41 10.78 -11.41 2.36
N SER A 42 10.81 -12.53 1.65
CA SER A 42 11.55 -13.73 2.07
C SER A 42 12.02 -14.50 0.85
N VAL A 43 13.06 -15.31 1.00
CA VAL A 43 13.56 -16.20 -0.05
C VAL A 43 12.43 -17.13 -0.51
N GLY A 44 12.27 -17.29 -1.83
CA GLY A 44 11.20 -18.09 -2.45
C GLY A 44 9.90 -17.31 -2.75
N TYR A 45 9.81 -16.06 -2.33
CA TYR A 45 8.72 -15.14 -2.70
C TYR A 45 9.13 -14.24 -3.86
N ARG A 46 8.16 -13.87 -4.70
CA ARG A 46 8.33 -12.91 -5.79
C ARG A 46 8.68 -11.55 -5.19
N ALA A 47 9.66 -10.89 -5.80
CA ALA A 47 10.08 -9.54 -5.40
C ALA A 47 9.03 -8.50 -5.80
N ASP A 48 8.03 -8.35 -4.94
CA ASP A 48 6.97 -7.35 -5.02
C ASP A 48 7.05 -6.45 -3.77
N LEU A 49 7.30 -5.16 -3.96
CA LEU A 49 7.45 -4.21 -2.86
C LEU A 49 7.11 -2.79 -3.26
N VAL A 50 6.85 -1.95 -2.26
CA VAL A 50 6.69 -0.51 -2.41
C VAL A 50 7.74 0.20 -1.57
N VAL A 51 8.16 1.37 -2.02
CA VAL A 51 9.09 2.26 -1.31
C VAL A 51 8.32 3.50 -0.88
N LEU A 52 8.40 3.83 0.41
CA LEU A 52 7.80 5.03 0.97
C LEU A 52 8.81 6.19 0.94
N ASP A 53 8.30 7.39 0.68
CA ASP A 53 9.03 8.64 0.75
C ASP A 53 9.51 8.90 2.18
N ARG A 54 10.82 8.83 2.38
CA ARG A 54 11.47 9.11 3.66
C ARG A 54 11.51 10.59 4.01
N GLN A 55 11.22 11.49 3.07
CA GLN A 55 11.14 12.92 3.32
C GLN A 55 9.73 13.37 3.75
N ASN A 56 8.71 12.52 3.55
CA ASN A 56 7.37 12.80 4.01
C ASN A 56 7.36 12.98 5.55
N PRO A 57 6.87 14.11 6.09
CA PRO A 57 6.99 14.39 7.52
C PRO A 57 6.38 13.33 8.44
N PHE A 58 5.29 12.68 8.03
CA PHE A 58 4.65 11.62 8.83
C PHE A 58 5.43 10.32 8.83
N ILE A 59 6.16 10.04 7.75
CA ILE A 59 7.01 8.85 7.60
C ILE A 59 8.35 9.09 8.28
N ALA A 60 8.98 10.24 8.01
CA ALA A 60 10.28 10.63 8.54
C ALA A 60 10.32 10.71 10.08
N SER A 61 9.20 11.08 10.70
CA SER A 61 9.06 11.19 12.16
C SER A 61 8.49 9.94 12.84
N ALA A 62 8.21 8.88 12.08
CA ALA A 62 7.64 7.65 12.63
C ALA A 62 8.71 6.75 13.24
N GLU A 63 8.42 6.17 14.40
CA GLU A 63 9.09 4.94 14.82
C GLU A 63 8.68 3.77 13.91
N ASP A 64 9.56 2.80 13.72
CA ASP A 64 9.33 1.64 12.82
C ASP A 64 8.01 0.93 13.09
N GLN A 65 7.69 0.68 14.36
CA GLN A 65 6.42 0.02 14.77
C GLN A 65 5.17 0.84 14.44
N MET A 66 5.31 2.17 14.31
CA MET A 66 4.24 3.11 13.98
C MET A 66 4.16 3.43 12.49
N LEU A 67 5.15 3.01 11.69
CA LEU A 67 5.30 3.41 10.28
C LEU A 67 4.03 3.14 9.46
N LEU A 68 3.47 1.92 9.55
CA LEU A 68 2.25 1.55 8.84
C LEU A 68 1.03 2.33 9.35
N ASN A 69 1.01 2.74 10.62
CA ASN A 69 -0.11 3.54 11.15
C ASN A 69 -0.02 4.98 10.63
N ARG A 70 1.19 5.54 10.55
CA ARG A 70 1.41 6.86 9.96
C ARG A 70 1.05 6.86 8.47
N TRP A 71 1.53 5.86 7.73
CA TRP A 71 1.19 5.72 6.32
C TRP A 71 -0.33 5.56 6.09
N ILE A 72 -0.97 4.60 6.75
CA ILE A 72 -2.37 4.24 6.46
C ILE A 72 -3.36 5.30 6.98
N PHE A 73 -3.08 5.94 8.12
CA PHE A 73 -4.05 6.80 8.81
C PHE A 73 -3.69 8.29 8.87
N ALA A 74 -2.44 8.69 8.62
CA ALA A 74 -2.01 10.08 8.80
C ALA A 74 -1.54 10.76 7.51
N CYS A 75 -0.98 10.03 6.54
CA CYS A 75 -0.58 10.61 5.26
C CYS A 75 -1.82 11.08 4.46
N SER A 76 -1.85 12.36 4.10
CA SER A 76 -2.93 12.97 3.31
C SER A 76 -2.80 12.75 1.80
N SER A 77 -1.58 12.46 1.33
CA SER A 77 -1.26 12.09 -0.03
C SER A 77 -0.54 10.75 -0.06
N ASN A 78 -0.46 10.14 -1.25
CA ASN A 78 0.25 8.88 -1.44
C ASN A 78 1.77 9.10 -1.21
N PRO A 79 2.38 8.48 -0.18
CA PRO A 79 3.81 8.62 0.06
C PRO A 79 4.64 7.57 -0.68
N ILE A 80 4.08 6.82 -1.65
CA ILE A 80 4.85 5.81 -2.39
C ILE A 80 5.66 6.49 -3.51
N THR A 81 6.97 6.26 -3.52
CA THR A 81 7.89 6.79 -4.55
C THR A 81 8.30 5.74 -5.58
N ALA A 82 8.36 4.47 -5.20
CA ALA A 82 8.71 3.41 -6.13
C ALA A 82 7.90 2.15 -5.86
N VAL A 83 7.64 1.39 -6.93
CA VAL A 83 6.96 0.09 -6.87
C VAL A 83 7.71 -0.90 -7.72
N MET A 84 8.01 -2.04 -7.12
CA MET A 84 8.58 -3.20 -7.80
C MET A 84 7.54 -4.30 -7.87
N THR A 85 7.44 -4.95 -9.04
CA THR A 85 6.63 -6.16 -9.23
C THR A 85 7.44 -7.18 -10.03
N GLY A 86 7.50 -8.43 -9.58
CA GLY A 86 8.25 -9.48 -10.27
C GLY A 86 9.75 -9.18 -10.40
N GLY A 87 10.33 -8.41 -9.47
CA GLY A 87 11.72 -7.97 -9.57
C GLY A 87 11.97 -6.82 -10.56
N ARG A 88 10.91 -6.20 -11.10
CA ARG A 88 11.01 -5.07 -12.04
C ARG A 88 10.43 -3.81 -11.41
N TRP A 89 11.17 -2.73 -11.46
CA TRP A 89 10.66 -1.40 -11.14
C TRP A 89 9.64 -0.99 -12.21
N VAL A 90 8.42 -0.68 -11.76
CA VAL A 90 7.32 -0.27 -12.64
C VAL A 90 6.88 1.16 -12.36
N ILE A 91 7.10 1.63 -11.13
CA ILE A 91 6.96 3.02 -10.72
C ILE A 91 8.29 3.47 -10.14
N GLU A 92 8.77 4.61 -10.61
CA GLU A 92 9.97 5.31 -10.15
C GLU A 92 9.63 6.79 -10.01
N ASP A 93 10.11 7.44 -8.95
CA ASP A 93 9.78 8.83 -8.58
C ASP A 93 8.27 9.15 -8.58
N GLY A 94 7.44 8.17 -8.25
CA GLY A 94 5.97 8.30 -8.21
C GLY A 94 5.28 8.16 -9.57
N HIS A 95 6.03 7.91 -10.64
CA HIS A 95 5.53 7.86 -12.01
C HIS A 95 5.64 6.47 -12.64
N HIS A 96 4.59 6.07 -13.36
CA HIS A 96 4.64 4.87 -14.21
C HIS A 96 5.05 5.26 -15.63
N HIS A 97 5.99 4.54 -16.24
CA HIS A 97 6.55 4.85 -17.58
C HIS A 97 5.51 4.94 -18.74
N LYS A 98 4.29 4.42 -18.56
CA LYS A 98 3.17 4.53 -19.53
C LYS A 98 2.01 5.42 -19.11
N GLU A 99 2.08 6.08 -17.94
CA GLU A 99 0.92 6.74 -17.35
C GLU A 99 0.26 7.76 -18.29
N GLU A 100 1.06 8.54 -19.03
CA GLU A 100 0.56 9.53 -19.98
C GLU A 100 -0.20 8.85 -21.13
N SER A 101 0.43 7.89 -21.79
CA SER A 101 -0.17 7.16 -22.93
C SER A 101 -1.45 6.43 -22.54
N VAL A 102 -1.48 5.80 -21.37
CA VAL A 102 -2.64 5.08 -20.85
C VAL A 102 -3.75 6.07 -20.48
N SER A 103 -3.41 7.20 -19.87
CA SER A 103 -4.37 8.24 -19.51
C SER A 103 -5.06 8.82 -20.74
N GLN A 104 -4.30 9.12 -21.81
CA GLN A 104 -4.87 9.63 -23.06
C GLN A 104 -5.79 8.61 -23.73
N ALA A 105 -5.37 7.35 -23.81
CA ALA A 105 -6.19 6.28 -24.37
C ALA A 105 -7.49 6.09 -23.55
N PHE A 106 -7.39 6.12 -22.22
CA PHE A 106 -8.55 6.00 -21.34
C PHE A 106 -9.52 7.18 -21.51
N ILE A 107 -9.02 8.42 -21.59
CA ILE A 107 -9.85 9.61 -21.87
C ILE A 107 -10.59 9.46 -23.18
N GLN A 108 -9.94 8.94 -24.23
CA GLN A 108 -10.59 8.72 -25.52
C GLN A 108 -11.72 7.70 -25.41
N VAL A 109 -11.47 6.55 -24.78
CA VAL A 109 -12.50 5.52 -24.55
C VAL A 109 -13.70 6.09 -23.76
N MET A 110 -13.45 6.92 -22.74
CA MET A 110 -14.53 7.53 -21.97
C MET A 110 -15.36 8.51 -22.79
N LYS A 111 -14.74 9.26 -23.72
CA LYS A 111 -15.48 10.12 -24.65
C LYS A 111 -16.35 9.30 -25.61
N ASP A 112 -15.80 8.20 -26.13
CA ASP A 112 -16.50 7.32 -27.07
C ASP A 112 -17.69 6.62 -26.41
N LEU A 113 -17.58 6.23 -25.13
CA LEU A 113 -18.67 5.62 -24.36
C LEU A 113 -19.75 6.61 -23.90
N ALA A 114 -19.44 7.91 -23.87
CA ALA A 114 -20.37 8.95 -23.46
C ALA A 114 -21.17 9.56 -24.63
N ALA A 115 -20.80 9.22 -25.87
CA ALA A 115 -21.50 9.58 -27.10
C ALA A 115 -22.67 8.63 -27.37
#